data_AF-A0A4R6FEG7-F1
#
_entry.id   AF-A0A4R6FEG7-F1
#
_cell.length_a   1.000
_cell.length_b   1.000
_cell.length_c   1.000
_cell.angle_alpha   90.00
_cell.angle_beta   90.00
_cell.angle_gamma   90.00
#
_symmetry.space_group_name_H-M   'P 1'
#
loop_
_entity.id
_entity.type
_entity.pdbx_description
1 polymer ?
#
loop_
_entity_poly.entity_id
_entity_poly.type
_entity_poly.pdbx_seq_one_letter_code
_entity_poly.pdbx_strand_id
1 'polypeptide(L)'
;MYTKRNYSLKQILLWTRKDIFYFVILSTVPVILYTVFRWYWLHLPWLPISLIGTAVAFIIGFKNNASYDRLWEARKVWGGIVNTSRSLTIMLNDYVNNEHAKKILSDQELFEIRRHLYCVT
;
A
#
# COMPACT_ATOMS: atom_id res chain seq x y z
N MET A 1 2.29 4.57 -8.26
CA MET A 1 1.95 5.19 -6.96
C MET A 1 0.93 6.29 -7.24
N TYR A 2 -0.35 6.09 -6.90
CA TYR A 2 -1.38 7.12 -7.09
C TYR A 2 -1.07 8.29 -6.13
N THR A 3 -0.47 9.36 -6.66
CA THR A 3 -0.01 10.54 -5.92
C THR A 3 -1.05 11.65 -5.82
N LYS A 4 -2.29 11.43 -6.29
CA LYS A 4 -3.36 12.44 -6.22
C LYS A 4 -4.03 12.46 -4.85
N ARG A 5 -3.66 13.48 -4.07
CA ARG A 5 -4.22 13.90 -2.79
C ARG A 5 -5.53 14.68 -2.99
N ASN A 6 -6.60 14.02 -3.42
CA ASN A 6 -7.95 14.62 -3.44
C ASN A 6 -9.00 13.55 -3.14
N TYR A 7 -8.97 12.97 -1.94
CA TYR A 7 -10.11 12.21 -1.44
C TYR A 7 -11.19 13.21 -1.02
N SER A 8 -12.19 13.42 -1.88
CA SER A 8 -13.35 14.24 -1.51
C SER A 8 -14.14 13.53 -0.43
N LEU A 9 -14.63 14.24 0.59
CA LEU A 9 -15.51 13.68 1.63
C LEU A 9 -16.71 12.94 1.01
N LYS A 10 -17.21 13.42 -0.14
CA LYS A 10 -18.28 12.77 -0.90
C LYS A 10 -17.91 11.36 -1.38
N GLN A 11 -16.66 11.15 -1.81
CA GLN A 11 -16.20 9.85 -2.29
C GLN A 11 -16.06 8.85 -1.14
N ILE A 12 -15.54 9.31 0.01
CA ILE A 12 -15.45 8.49 1.22
C ILE A 12 -16.86 8.07 1.66
N LEU A 13 -17.78 9.03 1.76
CA LEU A 13 -19.17 8.76 2.13
C LEU A 13 -19.88 7.82 1.15
N LEU A 14 -19.68 7.97 -0.15
CA LEU A 14 -20.29 7.08 -1.15
C LEU A 14 -19.72 5.65 -1.06
N TRP A 15 -18.44 5.51 -0.71
CA TRP A 15 -17.79 4.22 -0.58
C TRP A 15 -18.21 3.50 0.71
N THR A 16 -18.28 4.21 1.83
CA THR A 16 -18.65 3.66 3.14
C THR A 16 -20.16 3.66 3.43
N ARG A 17 -21.00 4.16 2.51
CA ARG A 17 -22.45 4.31 2.72
C ARG A 17 -23.15 3.05 3.21
N LYS A 18 -22.74 1.89 2.70
CA LYS A 18 -23.36 0.60 3.07
C LYS A 18 -23.04 0.27 4.53
N ASP A 19 -21.76 0.37 4.91
CA ASP A 19 -21.31 0.09 6.27
C ASP A 19 -21.93 1.07 7.27
N ILE A 20 -21.93 2.36 6.94
CA ILE A 20 -22.58 3.40 7.77
C ILE A 20 -24.06 3.07 7.97
N PHE A 21 -24.78 2.73 6.90
CA PHE A 21 -26.19 2.38 6.99
C PHE A 21 -26.43 1.15 7.87
N TYR A 22 -25.62 0.10 7.73
CA TYR A 22 -25.68 -1.07 8.59
C TYR A 22 -25.44 -0.73 10.07
N PHE A 23 -24.41 0.06 10.38
CA PHE A 23 -24.11 0.45 11.77
C PHE A 23 -25.20 1.35 12.37
N VAL A 24 -25.78 2.26 11.59
CA VAL A 24 -26.89 3.11 12.03
C VAL A 24 -28.13 2.28 12.34
N ILE A 25 -28.49 1.31 11.49
CA ILE A 25 -29.62 0.41 11.77
C ILE A 25 -29.32 -0.42 13.01
N LEU A 26 -28.14 -1.02 13.09
CA LEU A 26 -27.74 -1.89 14.19
C LEU A 26 -27.73 -1.15 15.54
N SER A 27 -27.38 0.14 15.57
CA SER A 27 -27.42 0.94 16.81
C SER A 27 -28.82 1.48 17.11
N THR A 28 -29.58 1.90 16.10
CA THR A 28 -30.86 2.59 16.28
C THR A 28 -32.01 1.63 16.59
N VAL A 29 -32.06 0.46 15.95
CA VAL A 29 -33.16 -0.50 16.13
C VAL A 29 -33.26 -1.00 17.57
N PRO A 30 -32.19 -1.49 18.23
CA PRO A 30 -32.28 -1.93 19.63
C PRO A 30 -32.68 -0.79 20.58
N VAL A 31 -32.20 0.43 20.33
CA VAL A 31 -32.52 1.62 21.15
C VAL A 31 -34.01 1.97 21.05
N ILE A 32 -34.60 1.92 19.86
CA ILE A 32 -36.04 2.16 19.67
C ILE A 32 -36.86 1.05 20.33
N LEU A 33 -36.48 -0.22 20.16
CA LEU A 33 -37.15 -1.36 20.79
C LEU A 33 -37.12 -1.28 22.33
N TYR A 34 -36.01 -0.82 22.90
CA TYR A 34 -35.89 -0.62 24.34
C TYR A 34 -36.72 0.57 24.85
N THR A 35 -36.64 1.72 24.18
CA THR A 35 -37.25 2.98 24.67
C THR A 35 -38.74 3.10 24.36
N VAL A 36 -39.18 2.72 23.16
CA VAL A 36 -40.57 2.87 22.68
C VAL A 36 -41.41 1.65 23.04
N PHE A 37 -40.91 0.45 22.75
CA PHE A 37 -41.65 -0.80 22.96
C PHE A 37 -41.47 -1.38 24.37
N ARG A 38 -40.65 -0.72 25.22
CA ARG A 38 -40.39 -1.11 26.62
C ARG A 38 -39.92 -2.55 26.77
N TRP A 39 -39.20 -3.08 25.78
CA TRP A 39 -38.58 -4.41 25.87
C TRP A 39 -37.32 -4.36 26.74
N TYR A 40 -37.52 -4.35 28.05
CA TYR A 40 -36.43 -4.29 29.03
C TYR A 40 -35.53 -5.53 29.03
N TRP A 41 -35.98 -6.67 28.48
CA TRP A 41 -35.12 -7.86 28.35
C TRP A 41 -33.96 -7.64 27.37
N LEU A 42 -34.07 -6.67 26.44
CA LEU A 42 -33.05 -6.36 25.43
C LEU A 42 -31.86 -5.56 25.99
N HIS A 43 -31.70 -5.53 27.32
CA HIS A 43 -30.53 -4.93 27.95
C HIS A 43 -29.26 -5.65 27.48
N LEU A 44 -28.44 -4.95 26.69
CA LEU A 44 -27.15 -5.43 26.27
C LEU A 44 -26.10 -5.06 27.32
N PRO A 45 -25.45 -6.04 27.98
CA PRO A 45 -24.41 -5.75 28.94
C PRO A 45 -23.18 -5.16 28.24
N TRP A 46 -22.63 -4.09 28.81
CA TRP A 46 -21.46 -3.40 28.25
C TRP A 46 -20.19 -4.28 28.25
N LEU A 47 -20.02 -5.13 29.27
CA LEU A 47 -18.78 -5.88 29.50
C LEU A 47 -18.41 -6.82 28.34
N PRO A 48 -19.29 -7.71 27.83
CA PRO A 48 -18.95 -8.56 26.70
C PRO A 48 -18.63 -7.78 25.42
N ILE A 49 -19.35 -6.67 25.17
CA ILE A 49 -19.15 -5.83 23.98
C ILE A 49 -17.76 -5.18 24.00
N SER A 50 -17.40 -4.58 25.13
CA SER A 50 -16.09 -3.95 25.32
C SER A 50 -14.97 -4.99 25.18
N LEU A 51 -15.11 -6.15 25.82
CA LEU A 51 -14.12 -7.23 25.76
C LEU A 51 -13.88 -7.72 24.33
N ILE A 52 -14.95 -7.97 23.57
CA ILE A 52 -14.86 -8.39 22.16
C ILE A 52 -14.22 -7.28 21.32
N GLY A 53 -14.65 -6.03 21.52
CA GLY A 53 -14.10 -4.87 20.79
C GLY A 53 -12.60 -4.72 21.00
N THR A 54 -12.13 -4.84 22.24
CA THR A 54 -10.71 -4.81 22.60
C THR A 54 -9.96 -5.98 21.93
N ALA A 55 -10.47 -7.20 22.05
CA ALA A 55 -9.84 -8.38 21.45
C ALA A 55 -9.68 -8.22 19.92
N VAL A 56 -10.72 -7.76 19.23
CA VAL A 56 -10.70 -7.53 17.78
C VAL A 56 -9.71 -6.42 17.41
N ALA A 57 -9.69 -5.30 18.16
CA ALA A 57 -8.75 -4.21 17.93
C ALA A 57 -7.28 -4.67 18.05
N PHE A 58 -6.97 -5.48 19.07
CA PHE A 58 -5.64 -6.08 19.22
C PHE A 58 -5.27 -6.97 18.04
N ILE A 59 -6.15 -7.89 17.64
CA ILE A 59 -5.91 -8.79 16.51
C ILE A 59 -5.67 -8.02 15.22
N ILE A 60 -6.48 -6.99 14.95
CA ILE A 60 -6.31 -6.13 13.77
C ILE A 60 -4.97 -5.40 13.85
N GLY A 61 -4.57 -4.90 15.01
CA GLY A 61 -3.26 -4.27 15.22
C GLY A 61 -2.10 -5.18 14.82
N PHE A 62 -2.08 -6.42 15.31
CA PHE A 62 -1.05 -7.39 14.94
C PHE A 62 -1.06 -7.72 13.44
N LYS A 63 -2.25 -7.91 12.85
CA LYS A 63 -2.39 -8.19 11.41
C LYS A 63 -1.92 -7.03 10.54
N ASN A 64 -2.22 -5.79 10.94
CA ASN A 64 -1.79 -4.60 10.22
C ASN A 64 -0.27 -4.48 10.25
N ASN A 65 0.35 -4.62 11.43
CA ASN A 65 1.81 -4.57 11.55
C ASN A 65 2.50 -5.60 10.63
N ALA A 66 2.06 -6.86 10.69
CA ALA A 66 2.61 -7.90 9.82
C ALA A 66 2.40 -7.62 8.32
N SER A 67 1.27 -7.01 7.94
CA SER A 67 1.00 -6.64 6.54
C SER A 67 1.87 -5.48 6.08
N TYR A 68 2.09 -4.47 6.95
CA TYR A 68 2.99 -3.36 6.69
C TYR A 68 4.44 -3.83 6.52
N ASP A 69 4.91 -4.74 7.36
CA ASP A 69 6.26 -5.29 7.26
C ASP A 69 6.48 -6.01 5.92
N ARG A 70 5.50 -6.79 5.46
CA ARG A 70 5.54 -7.45 4.13
C ARG A 70 5.56 -6.44 2.98
N LEU A 71 4.73 -5.40 3.05
CA LEU A 71 4.73 -4.34 2.03
C LEU A 71 6.08 -3.60 2.01
N TRP A 72 6.68 -3.38 3.17
CA TRP A 72 7.99 -2.75 3.28
C TRP A 72 9.11 -3.66 2.76
N GLU A 73 9.05 -4.95 3.04
CA GLU A 73 9.96 -5.95 2.49
C GLU A 73 9.93 -5.98 0.97
N ALA A 74 8.73 -6.07 0.37
CA ALA A 74 8.56 -6.01 -1.08
C ALA A 74 9.14 -4.72 -1.68
N ARG A 75 8.94 -3.58 -1.01
CA ARG A 75 9.53 -2.30 -1.43
C ARG A 75 11.06 -2.32 -1.37
N LYS A 76 11.67 -2.89 -0.33
CA LYS A 76 13.12 -3.03 -0.20
C LYS A 76 13.69 -3.91 -1.32
N VAL A 77 13.06 -5.05 -1.60
CA VAL A 77 13.46 -5.95 -2.69
C VAL A 77 13.39 -5.24 -4.04
N TRP A 78 12.29 -4.55 -4.33
CA TRP A 78 12.15 -3.75 -5.55
C TRP A 78 13.23 -2.67 -5.66
N GLY A 79 13.51 -1.95 -4.57
CA GLY A 79 14.60 -0.97 -4.51
C GLY A 79 15.97 -1.59 -4.77
N GLY A 80 16.20 -2.81 -4.25
CA GLY A 80 17.39 -3.61 -4.53
C GLY A 80 17.55 -3.91 -6.02
N ILE A 81 16.51 -4.41 -6.68
CA ILE A 81 16.51 -4.71 -8.12
C ILE A 81 16.84 -3.45 -8.94
N VAL A 82 16.19 -2.32 -8.65
CA VAL A 82 16.45 -1.05 -9.34
C VAL A 82 17.90 -0.61 -9.14
N ASN A 83 18.44 -0.74 -7.92
CA ASN A 83 19.81 -0.36 -7.64
C ASN A 83 20.83 -1.28 -8.35
N THR A 84 20.64 -2.59 -8.28
CA THR A 84 21.48 -3.57 -8.98
C THR A 84 21.44 -3.37 -10.49
N SER A 85 20.27 -3.07 -11.06
CA SER A 85 20.13 -2.75 -12.49
C SER A 85 20.94 -1.51 -12.87
N ARG A 86 20.89 -0.45 -12.04
CA ARG A 86 21.70 0.76 -12.25
C ARG A 86 23.20 0.47 -12.17
N SER A 87 23.63 -0.32 -11.18
CA SER A 87 25.03 -0.72 -11.05
C SER A 87 25.50 -1.54 -12.25
N LEU A 88 24.67 -2.45 -12.77
CA LEU A 88 24.96 -3.21 -13.97
C LEU A 88 25.15 -2.31 -15.19
N THR A 89 24.26 -1.32 -15.40
CA THR A 89 24.40 -0.35 -16.49
C THR A 89 25.71 0.44 -16.39
N ILE A 90 26.13 0.83 -15.19
CA ILE A 90 27.41 1.54 -14.97
C ILE A 90 28.59 0.63 -15.32
N MET A 91 28.58 -0.63 -14.88
CA MET A 91 29.65 -1.58 -15.21
C MET A 91 29.73 -1.84 -16.72
N LEU A 92 28.59 -2.09 -17.38
CA LEU A 92 28.53 -2.30 -18.83
C LEU A 92 29.07 -1.08 -19.59
N ASN A 93 28.75 0.12 -19.13
CA ASN A 93 29.28 1.35 -19.70
C ASN A 93 30.81 1.37 -19.62
N ASP A 94 31.40 0.98 -18.49
CA ASP A 94 32.86 0.93 -18.34
C ASP A 94 33.52 -0.08 -19.30
N TYR A 95 32.90 -1.24 -19.49
CA TYR A 95 33.39 -2.28 -20.41
C TYR A 95 33.30 -1.91 -21.90
N VAL A 96 32.43 -0.98 -22.31
CA VAL A 96 32.32 -0.55 -23.71
C VAL A 96 33.44 0.45 -24.02
N ASN A 97 34.68 -0.03 -24.20
CA ASN A 97 35.84 0.80 -24.54
C ASN A 97 36.59 0.24 -25.76
N ASN A 98 37.49 1.04 -26.33
CA ASN A 98 38.27 0.66 -27.51
C ASN A 98 39.54 -0.16 -27.18
N GLU A 99 39.85 -0.45 -25.91
CA GLU A 99 41.11 -1.09 -25.51
C GLU A 99 41.23 -2.53 -26.01
N HIS A 100 40.09 -3.23 -26.13
CA HIS A 100 40.01 -4.61 -26.62
C HIS A 100 39.11 -4.78 -27.85
N ALA A 101 38.75 -3.68 -28.53
CA ALA A 101 37.83 -3.72 -29.65
C ALA A 101 38.51 -4.22 -30.94
N LYS A 102 37.89 -5.20 -31.64
CA LYS A 102 38.34 -5.63 -32.98
C LYS A 102 38.22 -4.55 -34.04
N LYS A 103 37.30 -3.59 -33.85
CA LYS A 103 37.10 -2.41 -34.68
C LYS A 103 37.11 -1.20 -33.76
N ILE A 104 38.08 -0.30 -33.96
CA ILE A 104 38.18 0.96 -33.21
C ILE A 104 37.03 1.85 -33.70
N LEU A 105 36.14 2.25 -32.78
CA LEU A 105 35.04 3.17 -33.06
C LEU A 105 35.44 4.61 -32.71
N SER A 106 34.87 5.59 -33.42
CA SER A 106 35.02 7.00 -33.06
C SER A 106 34.35 7.28 -31.70
N ASP A 107 34.87 8.24 -30.94
CA ASP A 107 34.30 8.65 -29.65
C ASP A 107 32.82 9.04 -29.75
N GLN A 108 32.39 9.56 -30.90
CA GLN A 108 30.99 9.90 -31.17
C GLN A 108 30.10 8.65 -31.31
N GLU A 109 30.57 7.61 -31.99
CA GLU A 109 29.83 6.34 -32.14
C GLU A 109 29.75 5.59 -30.81
N LEU A 110 30.82 5.66 -30.04
CA LEU A 110 30.94 5.04 -28.73
C LEU A 110 30.04 5.74 -27.70
N PHE A 111 29.92 7.06 -27.77
CA PHE A 111 28.96 7.85 -26.99
C PHE A 111 27.51 7.51 -27.32
N GLU A 112 27.17 7.36 -28.61
CA GLU A 112 25.82 6.97 -29.05
C GLU A 112 25.42 5.59 -28.52
N ILE A 113 26.33 4.60 -28.57
CA ILE A 113 26.10 3.25 -28.00
C ILE A 113 25.85 3.33 -26.49
N ARG A 114 26.67 4.10 -25.77
CA ARG A 114 26.50 4.29 -24.31
C ARG A 114 25.18 4.99 -23.99
N ARG A 115 24.74 5.97 -24.78
CA ARG A 115 23.46 6.66 -24.62
C ARG A 115 22.26 5.72 -24.71
N HIS A 116 22.30 4.74 -25.62
CA HIS A 116 21.24 3.74 -25.74
C HIS A 116 21.11 2.84 -24.51
N LEU A 117 22.21 2.57 -23.79
CA LEU A 117 22.20 1.78 -22.56
C LEU A 117 21.55 2.51 -21.37
N TYR A 118 21.55 3.85 -21.35
CA TYR A 118 20.92 4.65 -20.29
C TYR A 118 19.38 4.72 -20.38
N CYS A 119 18.80 4.50 -21.56
CA CYS A 119 17.37 4.72 -21.79
C CYS A 119 16.47 3.62 -21.16
N VAL A 120 17.05 2.55 -20.62
CA VAL A 120 16.32 1.38 -20.10
C VAL A 120 16.14 1.40 -18.56
N THR A 121 16.78 2.34 -17.84
CA THR A 121 16.63 2.54 -16.39
C THR A 121 15.82 3.76 -16.03
#